data_AF-A0A7C4UCX4-F1
#
_entry.id   AF-A0A7C4UCX4-F1
#
_cell.length_a   1.000
_cell.length_b   1.000
_cell.length_c   1.000
_cell.angle_alpha   90.00
_cell.angle_beta   90.00
_cell.angle_gamma   90.00
#
_symmetry.space_group_name_H-M   'P 1'
#
loop_
_entity.id
_entity.type
_entity.pdbx_description
1 polymer ?
#
loop_
_entity_poly.entity_id
_entity_poly.type
_entity_poly.pdbx_seq_one_letter_code
_entity_poly.pdbx_strand_id
1 'polypeptide(L)' 'MNRVVVDAALRLRLGNLDLPIEFCDETGRALGRFMPVLDPSEYEGLEPPISREELDHRKANKGQTYSTAEVLARLEQL' A
#
# COMPACT_ATOMS: atom_id res chain seq x y z
N MET A 1 -4.40 23.60 -6.26
CA MET A 1 -4.74 22.45 -5.41
C MET A 1 -6.02 22.80 -4.67
N ASN A 2 -7.11 22.05 -4.86
CA ASN A 2 -8.39 22.40 -4.23
C ASN A 2 -8.43 21.82 -2.82
N ARG A 3 -8.61 22.69 -1.82
CA ARG A 3 -8.76 22.30 -0.42
C ARG A 3 -10.24 22.34 -0.06
N VAL A 4 -10.79 21.20 0.36
CA VAL A 4 -12.14 21.12 0.92
C VAL A 4 -12.01 21.13 2.44
N VAL A 5 -12.68 22.07 3.10
CA VAL A 5 -12.74 22.12 4.58
C VAL A 5 -14.02 21.43 5.01
N VAL A 6 -13.90 20.44 5.89
CA VAL A 6 -15.02 19.66 6.40
C VAL A 6 -15.69 20.44 7.54
N ASP A 7 -16.97 20.76 7.38
CA ASP A 7 -17.79 21.34 8.44
C ASP A 7 -18.36 20.25 9.37
N ALA A 8 -19.07 20.65 10.42
CA ALA A 8 -19.63 19.71 11.40
C ALA A 8 -20.68 18.76 10.80
N ALA A 9 -21.49 19.22 9.85
CA ALA A 9 -22.54 18.43 9.23
C ALA A 9 -21.95 17.36 8.29
N LEU A 10 -20.95 17.74 7.51
CA LEU A 10 -20.21 16.83 6.65
C LEU A 10 -19.40 15.84 7.50
N ARG A 11 -18.77 16.28 8.60
CA ARG A 11 -18.06 15.38 9.53
C ARG A 11 -18.95 14.27 10.07
N LEU A 12 -20.18 14.59 10.48
CA LEU A 12 -21.13 13.58 10.96
C LEU A 12 -21.49 12.54 9.90
N ARG A 13 -21.56 12.94 8.62
CA ARG A 13 -21.84 12.01 7.50
C ARG A 13 -20.65 11.14 7.13
N LEU A 14 -19.45 11.68 7.24
CA LEU A 14 -18.21 10.98 6.92
C LEU A 14 -17.73 10.04 8.05
N GLY A 15 -18.27 10.19 9.25
CA GLY A 15 -17.84 9.43 10.43
C GLY A 15 -16.41 9.80 10.81
N ASN A 16 -15.60 8.79 11.16
CA ASN A 16 -14.25 9.03 11.66
C ASN A 16 -13.17 9.15 10.56
N LEU A 17 -13.49 8.95 9.27
CA LEU A 17 -12.53 8.99 8.16
C LEU A 17 -11.28 8.08 8.31
N ASP A 18 -11.25 7.18 9.29
CA ASP A 18 -10.12 6.27 9.55
C ASP A 18 -9.97 5.18 8.48
N LEU A 19 -11.00 4.98 7.66
CA LEU A 19 -11.02 4.01 6.57
C LEU A 19 -11.28 4.69 5.23
N PRO A 20 -10.84 4.09 4.10
CA PRO A 20 -11.20 4.56 2.78
C PRO A 20 -12.72 4.68 2.62
N ILE A 21 -13.17 5.80 2.05
CA ILE A 21 -14.59 6.02 1.74
C ILE A 21 -14.77 6.40 0.28
N GLU A 22 -15.92 6.05 -0.27
CA GLU A 22 -16.31 6.38 -1.63
C GLU A 22 -17.37 7.50 -1.61
N PHE A 23 -17.16 8.52 -2.43
CA PHE A 23 -18.15 9.55 -2.68
C PHE A 23 -18.95 9.16 -3.90
N CYS A 24 -20.26 8.98 -3.72
CA CYS A 24 -21.18 8.69 -4.80
C CYS A 24 -22.13 9.87 -5.05
N ASP A 25 -22.65 9.96 -6.27
CA ASP A 25 -23.81 10.81 -6.56
C ASP A 25 -25.12 10.18 -6.06
N GLU A 26 -26.23 10.87 -6.29
CA GLU A 26 -27.58 10.43 -5.87
C GLU A 26 -28.04 9.14 -6.54
N THR A 27 -27.44 8.77 -7.68
CA THR A 27 -27.70 7.51 -8.38
C THR A 27 -26.86 6.35 -7.85
N GLY A 28 -25.95 6.62 -6.91
CA GLY A 28 -25.00 5.67 -6.37
C GLY A 28 -23.73 5.50 -7.21
N ARG A 29 -23.53 6.33 -8.24
CA ARG A 29 -22.32 6.27 -9.07
C ARG A 29 -21.14 6.92 -8.34
N ALA A 30 -20.02 6.21 -8.27
CA ALA A 30 -18.78 6.72 -7.68
C ALA A 30 -18.24 7.95 -8.44
N LEU A 31 -18.05 9.05 -7.72
CA LEU A 31 -17.40 10.29 -8.17
C LEU A 31 -15.91 10.30 -7.79
N GLY A 32 -15.53 9.58 -6.73
CA GLY A 32 -14.15 9.47 -6.28
C GLY A 32 -14.02 8.79 -4.92
N ARG A 33 -12.78 8.61 -4.46
CA ARG A 33 -12.48 8.02 -3.15
C ARG A 33 -11.61 8.95 -2.33
N PHE A 34 -11.87 9.00 -1.04
CA PHE A 34 -10.94 9.54 -0.06
C PHE A 34 -10.13 8.41 0.54
N MET A 35 -8.82 8.59 0.54
CA MET A 35 -7.88 7.72 1.24
C MET A 35 -7.38 8.49 2.47
N PRO A 36 -7.58 7.96 3.70
CA PRO A 36 -6.99 8.58 4.87
C PRO A 36 -5.48 8.66 4.74
N VAL A 37 -4.92 9.69 5.36
CA VAL A 37 -3.47 9.76 5.56
C VAL A 37 -3.15 8.75 6.65
N LEU A 38 -2.44 7.69 6.26
CA LEU A 38 -1.95 6.67 7.19
C LEU A 38 -0.82 7.27 8.03
N ASP A 39 -0.80 6.95 9.32
CA ASP A 39 0.35 7.22 10.17
C ASP A 39 1.41 6.14 9.91
N PRO A 40 2.61 6.48 9.40
CA PRO A 40 3.67 5.51 9.16
C PRO A 40 4.06 4.69 10.40
N SER A 41 3.87 5.24 11.60
CA SER A 41 4.18 4.53 12.85
C SER A 41 3.25 3.33 13.10
N GLU A 42 2.04 3.32 12.55
CA GLU A 42 1.12 2.17 12.64
C GLU A 42 1.64 0.94 11.88
N TYR A 43 2.58 1.14 10.96
CA TYR A 43 3.17 0.10 10.13
C TYR A 43 4.62 -0.24 10.52
N GLU A 44 5.15 0.43 11.54
CA GLU A 44 6.50 0.16 12.04
C GLU A 44 6.57 -1.26 12.61
N GLY A 45 7.48 -2.08 12.10
CA GLY A 45 7.64 -3.47 12.52
C GLY A 45 6.68 -4.48 11.88
N LEU A 46 5.80 -4.06 10.96
CA LEU A 46 5.02 -5.00 10.13
C LEU A 46 5.80 -5.59 8.96
N GLU A 47 7.03 -5.11 8.72
CA GLU A 47 7.90 -5.73 7.72
C GLU A 47 8.29 -7.14 8.16
N PRO A 48 8.12 -8.16 7.29
CA PRO A 48 8.61 -9.49 7.60
C PRO A 48 10.13 -9.40 7.81
N PRO A 49 10.66 -9.92 8.94
CA PRO A 49 12.07 -9.84 9.21
C PRO A 49 12.82 -10.62 8.13
N ILE A 50 13.77 -9.96 7.46
CA ILE A 50 14.71 -10.65 6.60
C ILE A 50 15.60 -11.51 7.50
N SER A 51 15.62 -12.81 7.27
CA SER A 51 16.44 -13.72 8.09
C SER A 51 17.93 -13.38 7.95
N ARG A 52 18.74 -13.75 8.96
CA ARG A 52 20.19 -13.53 8.90
C ARG A 52 20.82 -14.24 7.71
N GLU A 53 20.32 -15.44 7.41
CA GLU A 53 20.74 -16.24 6.27
C GLU A 53 20.51 -15.50 4.96
N GLU A 54 19.36 -14.86 4.78
CA GLU A 54 19.06 -14.08 3.58
C GLU A 54 19.90 -12.79 3.49
N LEU A 55 20.16 -12.12 4.62
CA LEU A 55 21.07 -10.97 4.63
C LEU A 55 22.49 -11.36 4.23
N ASP A 56 22.99 -12.50 4.73
CA ASP A 56 24.32 -13.00 4.40
C ASP A 56 24.40 -13.49 2.95
N HIS A 57 23.35 -14.14 2.45
CA HIS A 57 23.20 -14.52 1.05
C HIS A 57 23.24 -13.29 0.11
N ARG A 58 22.52 -12.21 0.43
CA ARG A 58 22.54 -10.96 -0.37
C ARG A 58 23.90 -10.29 -0.38
N LYS A 59 24.59 -10.26 0.77
CA LYS A 59 25.96 -9.72 0.89
C LYS A 59 26.95 -10.54 0.06
N ALA A 60 26.88 -11.87 0.14
CA ALA A 60 27.75 -12.78 -0.60
C ALA A 60 27.55 -12.65 -2.11
N ASN A 61 26.30 -12.54 -2.57
CA ASN A 61 25.95 -12.46 -3.99
C ASN A 61 25.98 -11.04 -4.57
N LYS A 62 26.42 -10.03 -3.79
CA LYS A 62 26.51 -8.62 -4.21
C LYS A 62 25.22 -8.07 -4.85
N GLY A 63 24.07 -8.56 -4.39
CA GLY A 63 22.78 -8.18 -4.98
C GLY A 63 22.60 -8.68 -6.42
N GLN A 64 23.07 -9.89 -6.73
CA GLN A 64 22.76 -10.55 -8.00
C GLN A 64 21.24 -10.50 -8.24
N THR A 65 20.87 -9.95 -9.39
CA THR A 65 19.49 -9.88 -9.85
C THR A 65 19.32 -10.80 -11.05
N TYR A 66 18.09 -11.24 -11.25
CA TYR A 66 17.70 -12.02 -12.41
C TYR A 66 16.59 -11.28 -13.13
N SER A 67 16.65 -11.29 -14.46
CA SER A 67 15.53 -10.88 -15.29
C SER A 67 14.37 -11.86 -15.16
N THR A 68 13.16 -11.39 -15.47
CA THR A 68 11.97 -12.26 -15.51
C THR A 68 12.18 -13.45 -16.44
N ALA A 69 12.84 -13.27 -17.58
CA ALA A 69 13.11 -14.34 -18.53
C ALA A 69 14.03 -15.43 -17.94
N GLU A 70 15.10 -15.06 -17.23
CA GLU A 70 16.00 -16.02 -16.58
C GLU A 70 15.30 -16.81 -15.48
N VAL A 71 14.45 -16.13 -14.70
CA VAL A 71 13.64 -16.80 -13.65
C VAL A 71 12.70 -17.82 -14.28
N LEU A 72 11.97 -17.44 -15.33
CA LEU A 72 11.02 -18.34 -16.01
C LEU A 72 11.74 -19.55 -16.62
N ALA A 73 12.85 -19.33 -17.33
CA ALA A 73 13.63 -20.41 -17.92
C ALA A 73 14.15 -21.41 -16.86
N ARG A 74 14.49 -20.93 -15.65
CA ARG A 74 14.90 -21.80 -14.54
C ARG A 74 13.74 -22.61 -13.97
N LEU A 75 12.56 -22.00 -13.82
CA LEU A 75 11.38 -22.65 -13.28
C LEU A 75 10.85 -23.75 -14.20
N GLU A 76 10.96 -23.58 -15.52
CA GLU A 76 10.57 -24.59 -16.52
C GLU A 76 11.43 -25.86 -16.49
N GLN A 77 12.60 -25.82 -15.82
CA GLN A 77 13.52 -26.95 -15.70
C GLN A 77 13.39 -27.71 -14.37
N LEU A 78 12.48 -27.30 -13.48
CA LEU A 78 12.19 -27.94 -12.19
C LEU A 78 11.05 -28.94 -12.33
#